data_AF-A0A7X3LBG8-F1
#
_entry.id   AF-A0A7X3LBG8-F1
#
_cell.length_a   1.000
_cell.length_b   1.000
_cell.length_c   1.000
_cell.angle_alpha   90.00
_cell.angle_beta   90.00
_cell.angle_gamma   90.00
#
_symmetry.space_group_name_H-M   'P 1'
#
loop_
_entity.id
_entity.type
_entity.pdbx_description
1 polymer ?
#
loop_
_entity_poly.entity_id
_entity_poly.type
_entity_poly.pdbx_seq_one_letter_code
_entity_poly.pdbx_strand_id
1 'polypeptide(L)'
;MADDLNGLSDEALSIFAFAAYHRLVSGERVTSVIRKDGAGHEADPHGVEELAARGLVTAGETEIELGETAQQAVEAMVAALRREVGR
;
A
#
# COMPACT_ATOMS: atom_id res chain seq x y z
N MET A 1 11.39 -9.43 9.36
CA MET A 1 10.89 -8.98 8.05
C MET A 1 9.47 -9.46 7.76
N ALA A 2 9.06 -10.70 8.12
CA ALA A 2 7.69 -11.16 7.91
C ALA A 2 6.68 -10.65 8.97
N ASP A 3 7.13 -10.36 10.21
CA ASP A 3 6.22 -9.97 11.30
C ASP A 3 5.51 -8.63 11.08
N ASP A 4 6.14 -7.68 10.39
CA ASP A 4 5.59 -6.33 10.24
C ASP A 4 4.34 -6.31 9.33
N LEU A 5 4.25 -7.26 8.40
CA LEU A 5 3.15 -7.40 7.43
C LEU A 5 2.07 -8.41 7.87
N ASN A 6 2.38 -9.26 8.85
CA ASN A 6 1.43 -10.26 9.34
C ASN A 6 0.33 -9.58 10.18
N GLY A 7 -0.91 -10.02 9.99
CA GLY A 7 -2.05 -9.53 10.76
C GLY A 7 -2.34 -8.05 10.56
N LEU A 8 -2.10 -7.51 9.36
CA LEU A 8 -2.62 -6.21 8.96
C LEU A 8 -4.14 -6.26 8.89
N SER A 9 -4.79 -5.18 9.28
CA SER A 9 -6.24 -5.00 9.10
C SER A 9 -6.64 -4.88 7.62
N ASP A 10 -7.93 -5.04 7.33
CA ASP A 10 -8.45 -4.82 5.98
C ASP A 10 -8.29 -3.36 5.55
N GLU A 11 -8.39 -2.43 6.49
CA GLU A 11 -8.12 -1.00 6.29
C GLU A 11 -6.68 -0.77 5.82
N ALA A 12 -5.69 -1.39 6.48
CA ALA A 12 -4.30 -1.32 6.06
C ALA A 12 -4.05 -2.05 4.72
N LEU A 13 -4.68 -3.21 4.51
CA LEU A 13 -4.58 -3.97 3.25
C LEU A 13 -5.19 -3.21 2.06
N SER A 14 -6.23 -2.39 2.29
CA SER A 14 -6.85 -1.57 1.23
C SER A 14 -5.86 -0.58 0.61
N ILE A 15 -4.93 -0.04 1.41
CA ILE A 15 -3.87 0.88 0.95
C ILE A 15 -2.87 0.12 0.07
N PHE A 16 -2.49 -1.10 0.46
CA PHE A 16 -1.65 -1.97 -0.37
C PHE A 16 -2.34 -2.38 -1.67
N ALA A 17 -3.64 -2.67 -1.63
CA ALA A 17 -4.41 -2.98 -2.82
C ALA A 17 -4.44 -1.79 -3.80
N PHE A 18 -4.60 -0.57 -3.28
CA PHE A 18 -4.52 0.65 -4.09
C PHE A 18 -3.13 0.85 -4.72
N ALA A 19 -2.06 0.63 -3.95
CA ALA A 19 -0.70 0.65 -4.48
C ALA A 19 -0.47 -0.42 -5.56
N ALA A 20 -0.97 -1.64 -5.36
CA ALA A 20 -0.88 -2.73 -6.32
C ALA A 20 -1.65 -2.42 -7.61
N TYR A 21 -2.83 -1.80 -7.53
CA TYR A 21 -3.56 -1.28 -8.69
C TYR A 21 -2.70 -0.31 -9.49
N HIS A 22 -2.11 0.70 -8.85
CA HIS A 22 -1.25 1.67 -9.53
C HIS A 22 -0.04 1.00 -10.17
N ARG A 23 0.61 0.07 -9.47
CA ARG A 23 1.74 -0.71 -9.97
C ARG A 23 1.40 -1.53 -11.21
N LEU A 24 0.20 -2.09 -11.26
CA LEU A 24 -0.30 -2.86 -12.41
C LEU A 24 -0.58 -1.97 -13.62
N VAL A 25 -1.17 -0.78 -13.40
CA VAL A 25 -1.53 0.16 -14.47
C VAL A 25 -0.32 0.91 -15.02
N SER A 26 0.56 1.43 -14.15
CA SER A 26 1.72 2.22 -14.57
C SER A 26 2.88 1.36 -15.06
N GLY A 27 3.01 0.13 -14.54
CA GLY A 27 4.19 -0.70 -14.78
C GLY A 27 5.42 -0.29 -13.96
N GLU A 28 5.36 0.82 -13.24
CA GLU A 28 6.46 1.39 -12.46
C GLU A 28 6.36 1.02 -10.98
N ARG A 29 7.50 0.90 -10.31
CA ARG A 29 7.56 0.66 -8.87
C ARG A 29 6.86 1.80 -8.13
N VAL A 30 5.97 1.45 -7.21
CA VAL A 30 5.22 2.44 -6.42
C VAL A 30 6.00 2.77 -5.15
N THR A 31 6.35 4.05 -4.99
CA THR A 31 7.06 4.58 -3.81
C THR A 31 6.19 5.43 -2.91
N SER A 32 5.09 5.98 -3.43
CA SER A 32 4.05 6.68 -2.67
C SER A 32 2.68 6.45 -3.29
N VAL A 33 1.63 6.67 -2.50
CA VAL A 33 0.24 6.69 -2.96
C VAL A 33 -0.47 7.92 -2.42
N ILE A 34 -1.50 8.37 -3.12
CA ILE A 34 -2.34 9.47 -2.66
C ILE A 34 -3.06 9.04 -1.38
N ARG A 35 -2.93 9.86 -0.34
CA ARG A 35 -3.70 9.78 0.89
C ARG A 35 -5.04 10.46 0.72
N LYS A 36 -5.04 11.72 0.27
CA LYS A 36 -6.22 12.57 0.07
C LYS A 36 -6.23 13.10 -1.34
N ASP A 37 -7.27 12.78 -2.11
CA ASP A 37 -7.36 13.18 -3.52
C ASP A 37 -7.94 14.59 -3.73
N GLY A 38 -8.44 15.23 -2.66
CA GLY A 38 -9.10 16.54 -2.71
C GLY A 38 -10.52 16.52 -3.30
N ALA A 39 -11.02 15.36 -3.73
CA ALA A 39 -12.39 15.14 -4.19
C ALA A 39 -13.28 14.47 -3.12
N GLY A 40 -12.71 14.18 -1.95
CA GLY A 40 -13.40 13.60 -0.80
C GLY A 40 -13.07 12.12 -0.56
N HIS A 41 -12.17 11.52 -1.36
CA HIS A 41 -11.64 10.20 -1.06
C HIS A 41 -10.35 10.32 -0.26
N GLU A 42 -10.28 9.56 0.83
CA GLU A 42 -9.09 9.41 1.66
C GLU A 42 -8.79 7.93 1.86
N ALA A 43 -7.50 7.59 1.95
CA ALA A 43 -7.06 6.32 2.54
C ALA A 43 -7.65 6.18 3.96
N ASP A 44 -7.99 4.96 4.36
CA ASP A 44 -8.59 4.75 5.67
C ASP A 44 -7.66 5.27 6.80
N PRO A 45 -8.11 6.19 7.67
CA PRO A 45 -7.25 6.78 8.69
C PRO A 45 -6.67 5.76 9.69
N HIS A 46 -7.43 4.71 10.02
CA HIS A 46 -6.94 3.65 10.92
C HIS A 46 -5.89 2.79 10.22
N GLY A 47 -6.11 2.45 8.94
CA GLY A 47 -5.10 1.77 8.14
C GLY A 47 -3.80 2.58 8.03
N VAL A 48 -3.90 3.90 7.82
CA VAL A 48 -2.73 4.79 7.77
C VAL A 48 -1.98 4.80 9.11
N GLU A 49 -2.70 4.94 10.23
CA GLU A 49 -2.10 4.94 11.56
C GLU A 49 -1.40 3.62 11.88
N GLU A 50 -2.05 2.49 11.56
CA GLU A 50 -1.48 1.16 11.77
C GLU A 50 -0.17 0.98 10.99
N LEU A 51 -0.16 1.32 9.70
CA LEU A 51 1.03 1.19 8.86
C LEU A 51 2.15 2.11 9.33
N ALA A 52 1.83 3.33 9.78
CA ALA A 52 2.81 4.26 10.33
C ALA A 52 3.39 3.75 11.66
N ALA A 53 2.54 3.23 12.56
CA ALA A 53 2.96 2.65 13.84
C ALA A 53 3.90 1.44 13.67
N ARG A 54 3.73 0.68 12.58
CA ARG A 54 4.60 -0.44 12.20
C ARG A 54 5.84 -0.02 11.40
N GLY A 55 6.02 1.27 11.14
CA GLY A 55 7.16 1.80 10.38
C GLY A 55 7.16 1.40 8.89
N LEU A 56 6.00 0.99 8.36
CA LEU A 56 5.86 0.57 6.96
C LEU A 56 5.67 1.78 6.03
N VAL A 57 5.14 2.88 6.55
CA VAL A 57 4.87 4.10 5.77
C VAL A 57 5.17 5.36 6.56
N THR A 58 5.38 6.46 5.84
CA THR A 58 5.32 7.82 6.37
C THR A 58 4.11 8.53 5.79
N ALA A 59 3.19 8.97 6.65
CA ALA A 59 1.97 9.64 6.23
C ALA A 59 2.13 11.16 6.23
N GLY A 60 2.07 11.77 5.04
CA GLY A 60 1.95 13.21 4.85
C GLY A 60 0.48 13.67 4.88
N GLU A 61 0.25 14.94 4.54
CA GLU A 61 -1.10 15.50 4.46
C GLU A 61 -1.90 14.92 3.28
N THR A 62 -1.26 14.80 2.12
CA THR A 62 -1.89 14.38 0.86
C THR A 62 -1.38 13.06 0.32
N GLU A 63 -0.23 12.56 0.79
CA GLU A 63 0.42 11.35 0.30
C GLU A 63 0.88 10.44 1.44
N ILE A 64 1.01 9.16 1.12
CA ILE A 64 1.61 8.12 1.97
C ILE A 64 2.87 7.65 1.25
N GLU A 65 4.04 7.86 1.85
CA GLU A 65 5.30 7.33 1.35
C GLU A 65 5.49 5.89 1.85
N LEU A 66 5.76 4.96 0.94
CA LEU A 66 5.98 3.57 1.27
C LEU A 66 7.44 3.34 1.64
N GLY A 67 7.68 2.79 2.83
CA GLY A 67 9.00 2.28 3.21
C GLY A 67 9.41 1.08 2.37
N GLU A 68 10.69 0.70 2.42
CA GLU A 68 11.23 -0.37 1.58
C GLU A 68 10.46 -1.70 1.73
N THR A 69 10.15 -2.11 2.96
CA THR A 69 9.36 -3.31 3.27
C THR A 69 7.97 -3.25 2.63
N ALA A 70 7.30 -2.10 2.69
CA ALA A 70 5.98 -1.91 2.09
C ALA A 70 6.04 -1.99 0.55
N GLN A 71 7.05 -1.36 -0.06
CA GLN A 71 7.24 -1.46 -1.51
C GLN A 71 7.50 -2.92 -1.97
N GLN A 72 8.31 -3.67 -1.22
CA GLN A 72 8.54 -5.10 -1.48
C GLN A 72 7.24 -5.91 -1.35
N ALA A 73 6.39 -5.59 -0.36
CA ALA A 73 5.09 -6.23 -0.19
C ALA A 73 4.16 -5.96 -1.38
N VAL A 74 4.15 -4.74 -1.93
CA VAL A 74 3.38 -4.40 -3.14
C VAL A 74 3.84 -5.24 -4.33
N GLU A 75 5.15 -5.36 -4.56
CA GLU A 75 5.67 -6.20 -5.66
C GLU A 75 5.31 -7.69 -5.46
N ALA A 76 5.36 -8.19 -4.23
CA ALA A 76 4.96 -9.56 -3.92
C ALA A 76 3.45 -9.78 -4.17
N MET A 77 2.61 -8.80 -3.81
CA MET A 77 1.16 -8.83 -4.06
C MET A 77 0.86 -8.82 -5.56
N VAL A 78 1.53 -7.97 -6.34
CA VAL A 78 1.37 -7.92 -7.79
C VAL A 78 1.83 -9.22 -8.46
N ALA A 79 2.95 -9.80 -8.00
CA ALA A 79 3.41 -11.09 -8.48
C ALA A 79 2.40 -12.21 -8.18
N ALA A 80 1.80 -12.20 -6.98
CA ALA A 80 0.73 -13.12 -6.63
C ALA A 80 -0.51 -12.93 -7.50
N LEU A 81 -0.99 -11.70 -7.70
CA LEU A 81 -2.14 -11.42 -8.58
C LEU A 81 -1.92 -11.94 -10.01
N ARG A 82 -0.72 -11.71 -10.57
CA ARG A 82 -0.37 -12.23 -11.90
C ARG A 82 -0.33 -13.75 -11.95
N ARG A 83 0.15 -14.41 -10.90
CA ARG A 83 0.22 -15.88 -10.82
C ARG A 83 -1.15 -16.52 -10.67
N GLU A 84 -2.01 -15.97 -9.81
CA GLU A 84 -3.29 -16.59 -9.45
C GLU A 84 -4.43 -16.21 -10.41
N VAL A 85 -4.38 -15.02 -11.01
CA VAL A 85 -5.47 -14.47 -11.84
C VAL A 85 -5.01 -14.15 -13.26
N GLY A 86 -3.75 -13.77 -13.44
CA GLY A 86 -3.16 -13.50 -14.76
C GLY A 86 -2.97 -14.78 -15.59
N ARG A 87 -3.00 -14.65 -16.92
CA ARG A 87 -2.56 -15.72 -17.84
C ARG A 87 -1.05 -15.68 -18.03
#